data_AF-A0A1V3XWW6-F1
#
_entry.id   AF-A0A1V3XWW6-F1
#
_cell.length_a   1.000
_cell.length_b   1.000
_cell.length_c   1.000
_cell.angle_alpha   90.00
_cell.angle_beta   90.00
_cell.angle_gamma   90.00
#
_symmetry.space_group_name_H-M   'P 1'
#
loop_
_entity.id
_entity.type
_entity.pdbx_description
1 polymer ?
#
loop_
_entity_poly.entity_id
_entity_poly.type
_entity_poly.pdbx_seq_one_letter_code
_entity_poly.pdbx_strand_id
1 'polypeptide(L)'
;MGSHLPAPSRASACAVLLNPERTHRKALAAFTKAGGRVVEKVSAATDLVVDGVVGISGSGPLRPAAAEVFAAVHDAGIPVVAVDIPSGVDVATGAITGPAVRAALTVTFGGLKPVHALADCGHVVLVDIGLDLPDTDLRGFQAADVLARWPVPGPDDDKYTQGVTGVLAGSSTYPGAAVLCTGAAVAATSGMVRYAGSAHAEVLAHWPEVIASPTPAAAGRVQAWVVGPGLGTSDEEAAGHCGSRWKPTCPSWSTPTG
;
A
#
# COMPACT_ATOMS: atom_id res chain seq x y z
N MET A 1 27.96 -33.53 30.30
CA MET A 1 27.83 -33.21 28.86
C MET A 1 27.61 -31.72 28.73
N GLY A 2 28.68 -30.95 28.52
CA GLY A 2 28.59 -29.51 28.37
C GLY A 2 27.98 -29.17 27.02
N SER A 3 26.80 -28.56 27.03
CA SER A 3 26.19 -27.95 25.86
C SER A 3 27.06 -26.79 25.39
N HIS A 4 27.86 -27.02 24.35
CA HIS A 4 28.44 -25.95 23.54
C HIS A 4 27.29 -25.21 22.86
N LEU A 5 26.86 -24.09 23.45
CA LEU A 5 26.17 -23.06 22.68
C LEU A 5 27.15 -22.61 21.59
N PRO A 6 26.78 -22.64 20.30
CA PRO A 6 27.64 -22.10 19.25
C PRO A 6 27.91 -20.62 19.56
N ALA A 7 29.19 -20.23 19.52
CA ALA A 7 29.58 -18.83 19.62
C ALA A 7 28.78 -18.00 18.60
N PRO A 8 28.37 -16.76 18.91
CA PRO A 8 27.67 -15.92 17.95
C PRO A 8 28.54 -15.81 16.69
N SER A 9 27.97 -16.22 15.56
CA SER A 9 28.60 -16.05 14.26
C SER A 9 28.89 -14.56 14.10
N ARG A 10 30.18 -14.20 14.01
CA ARG A 10 30.55 -12.82 13.72
C ARG A 10 30.01 -12.48 12.33
N ALA A 11 29.14 -11.48 12.25
CA ALA A 11 28.72 -10.93 10.98
C ALA A 11 29.97 -10.47 10.20
N SER A 12 30.06 -10.82 8.92
CA SER A 12 31.13 -10.35 8.04
C SER A 12 30.53 -9.38 7.03
N ALA A 13 31.22 -8.29 6.76
CA ALA A 13 30.77 -7.28 5.82
C ALA A 13 31.72 -7.16 4.63
N CYS A 14 31.16 -7.10 3.43
CA CYS A 14 31.88 -6.86 2.20
C CYS A 14 31.31 -5.62 1.49
N ALA A 15 32.15 -4.88 0.77
CA ALA A 15 31.75 -3.73 -0.02
C ALA A 15 32.14 -3.91 -1.49
N VAL A 16 31.18 -3.70 -2.39
CA VAL A 16 31.43 -3.55 -3.83
C VAL A 16 31.54 -2.06 -4.14
N LEU A 17 32.69 -1.61 -4.60
CA LEU A 17 32.93 -0.20 -4.91
C LEU A 17 32.54 0.08 -6.37
N LEU A 18 31.35 0.63 -6.59
CA LEU A 18 30.83 0.95 -7.92
C LEU A 18 31.59 2.10 -8.62
N ASN A 19 32.23 2.97 -7.83
CA ASN A 19 33.16 3.98 -8.31
C ASN A 19 34.31 4.16 -7.29
N PRO A 20 35.38 3.37 -7.40
CA PRO A 20 36.49 3.39 -6.45
C PRO A 20 37.14 4.77 -6.30
N GLU A 21 37.26 5.52 -7.40
CA GLU A 21 37.89 6.85 -7.40
C GLU A 21 37.10 7.89 -6.61
N ARG A 22 35.77 7.76 -6.58
CA ARG A 22 34.87 8.64 -5.82
C ARG A 22 34.52 8.11 -4.43
N THR A 23 35.10 7.00 -4.01
CA THR A 23 34.80 6.40 -2.71
C THR A 23 35.33 7.27 -1.57
N HIS A 24 34.51 7.49 -0.54
CA HIS A 24 34.90 8.32 0.60
C HIS A 24 36.02 7.66 1.43
N ARG A 25 37.26 8.14 1.24
CA ARG A 25 38.48 7.51 1.79
C ARG A 25 38.44 7.23 3.29
N LYS A 26 37.95 8.19 4.11
CA LYS A 26 37.86 8.00 5.57
C LYS A 26 36.86 6.90 5.95
N ALA A 27 35.74 6.82 5.24
CA ALA A 27 34.71 5.81 5.50
C ALA A 27 35.22 4.42 5.11
N LEU A 28 35.87 4.30 3.94
CA LEU A 28 36.50 3.05 3.53
C LEU A 28 37.58 2.58 4.51
N ALA A 29 38.44 3.50 4.99
CA ALA A 29 39.45 3.15 6.00
C ALA A 29 38.83 2.68 7.32
N ALA A 30 37.75 3.33 7.77
CA ALA A 30 37.01 2.90 8.96
C ALA A 30 36.34 1.52 8.77
N PHE A 31 35.73 1.28 7.61
CA PHE A 31 35.13 0.00 7.23
C PHE A 31 36.17 -1.14 7.26
N THR A 32 37.32 -0.94 6.61
CA THR A 32 38.39 -1.93 6.60
C THR A 32 38.98 -2.15 7.99
N LYS A 33 39.16 -1.08 8.79
CA LYS A 33 39.62 -1.18 10.19
C LYS A 33 38.64 -1.99 11.07
N ALA A 34 37.34 -1.92 10.77
CA ALA A 34 36.30 -2.70 11.44
C ALA A 34 36.24 -4.18 10.97
N GLY A 35 37.11 -4.60 10.05
CA GLY A 35 37.15 -5.96 9.50
C GLY A 35 36.38 -6.15 8.20
N GLY A 36 35.85 -5.07 7.62
CA GLY A 36 35.21 -5.09 6.31
C GLY A 36 36.19 -5.40 5.17
N ARG A 37 35.70 -6.05 4.11
CA ARG A 37 36.52 -6.41 2.94
C ARG A 37 35.95 -5.76 1.68
N VAL A 38 36.82 -5.31 0.78
CA VAL A 38 36.40 -4.91 -0.57
C VAL A 38 36.38 -6.15 -1.44
N VAL A 39 35.29 -6.34 -2.18
CA VAL A 39 35.12 -7.43 -3.14
C VAL A 39 34.67 -6.88 -4.48
N GLU A 40 34.96 -7.60 -5.55
CA GLU A 40 34.55 -7.18 -6.90
C GLU A 40 33.08 -7.51 -7.20
N LYS A 41 32.56 -8.59 -6.58
CA LYS A 41 31.22 -9.11 -6.83
C LYS A 41 30.55 -9.57 -5.54
N VAL A 42 29.23 -9.54 -5.53
CA VAL A 42 28.43 -10.12 -4.46
C VAL A 42 28.48 -11.65 -4.57
N SER A 43 28.79 -12.32 -3.45
CA SER A 43 28.79 -13.78 -3.39
C SER A 43 27.35 -14.30 -3.35
N ALA A 44 27.06 -15.42 -4.00
CA ALA A 44 25.76 -16.10 -3.89
C ALA A 44 25.45 -16.58 -2.45
N ALA A 45 26.47 -16.69 -1.59
CA ALA A 45 26.31 -17.01 -0.16
C ALA A 45 26.05 -15.76 0.71
N THR A 46 25.76 -14.60 0.11
CA THR A 46 25.47 -13.37 0.86
C THR A 46 24.05 -13.44 1.41
N ASP A 47 23.90 -13.25 2.72
CA ASP A 47 22.58 -13.30 3.38
C ASP A 47 21.73 -12.05 3.11
N LEU A 48 22.38 -10.90 2.91
CA LEU A 48 21.74 -9.59 2.78
C LEU A 48 22.63 -8.61 2.02
N VAL A 49 22.03 -7.80 1.15
CA VAL A 49 22.69 -6.64 0.51
C VAL A 49 22.11 -5.34 1.07
N VAL A 50 22.97 -4.37 1.35
CA VAL A 50 22.56 -3.00 1.71
C VAL A 50 22.77 -2.10 0.50
N ASP A 51 21.68 -1.53 -0.03
CA ASP A 51 21.74 -0.52 -1.05
C ASP A 51 22.04 0.85 -0.44
N GLY A 52 23.25 1.34 -0.70
CA GLY A 52 23.69 2.70 -0.42
C GLY A 52 24.28 3.37 -1.66
N VAL A 53 23.78 3.04 -2.86
CA VAL A 53 24.34 3.55 -4.12
C VAL A 53 24.00 5.02 -4.33
N VAL A 54 22.73 5.39 -4.20
CA VAL A 54 22.26 6.78 -4.24
C VAL A 54 21.07 6.96 -3.27
N GLY A 55 21.07 8.05 -2.51
CA GLY A 55 19.91 8.49 -1.72
C GLY A 55 19.12 9.57 -2.47
N ILE A 56 18.49 10.50 -1.72
CA ILE A 56 17.68 11.62 -2.28
C ILE A 56 18.35 12.49 -3.34
N SER A 57 19.68 12.52 -3.40
CA SER A 57 20.43 13.31 -4.39
C SER A 57 20.66 12.59 -5.72
N GLY A 58 20.26 11.32 -5.83
CA GLY A 58 20.31 10.55 -7.06
C GLY A 58 19.13 10.87 -7.97
N SER A 59 19.35 10.86 -9.28
CA SER A 59 18.29 11.02 -10.28
C SER A 59 18.47 10.01 -11.42
N GLY A 60 17.36 9.44 -11.87
CA GLY A 60 17.33 8.50 -12.98
C GLY A 60 17.75 7.08 -12.60
N PRO A 61 17.82 6.18 -13.59
CA PRO A 61 18.06 4.76 -13.35
C PRO A 61 19.50 4.48 -12.86
N LEU A 62 19.69 3.28 -12.32
CA LEU A 62 21.01 2.76 -11.97
C LEU A 62 21.95 2.81 -13.18
N ARG A 63 23.19 3.23 -12.93
CA ARG A 63 24.27 3.15 -13.92
C ARG A 63 24.60 1.67 -14.21
N PRO A 64 25.14 1.33 -15.40
CA PRO A 64 25.36 -0.05 -15.82
C PRO A 64 26.04 -0.95 -14.79
N ALA A 65 27.15 -0.50 -14.19
CA ALA A 65 27.87 -1.29 -13.17
C ALA A 65 27.01 -1.60 -11.93
N ALA A 66 26.15 -0.68 -11.50
CA ALA A 66 25.23 -0.91 -10.39
C ALA A 66 24.07 -1.82 -10.80
N ALA A 67 23.53 -1.60 -12.01
CA ALA A 67 22.46 -2.42 -12.57
C ALA A 67 22.88 -3.89 -12.70
N GLU A 68 24.11 -4.17 -13.15
CA GLU A 68 24.66 -5.53 -13.22
C GLU A 68 24.76 -6.21 -11.84
N VAL A 69 25.23 -5.47 -10.83
CA VAL A 69 25.30 -5.99 -9.45
C VAL A 69 23.92 -6.32 -8.92
N PHE A 70 22.96 -5.40 -9.04
CA PHE A 70 21.61 -5.63 -8.51
C PHE A 70 20.80 -6.66 -9.31
N ALA A 71 21.07 -6.82 -10.61
CA ALA A 71 20.52 -7.93 -11.39
C ALA A 71 21.00 -9.28 -10.83
N ALA A 72 22.32 -9.43 -10.60
CA ALA A 72 22.86 -10.66 -10.02
C ALA A 72 22.36 -10.94 -8.59
N VAL A 73 22.18 -9.89 -7.78
CA VAL A 73 21.58 -9.99 -6.43
C VAL A 73 20.13 -10.46 -6.51
N HIS A 74 19.36 -9.91 -7.44
CA HIS A 74 17.97 -10.31 -7.66
C HIS A 74 17.88 -11.77 -8.14
N ASP A 75 18.68 -12.16 -9.12
CA ASP A 75 18.70 -13.52 -9.68
C ASP A 75 19.11 -14.57 -8.64
N ALA A 76 19.98 -14.19 -7.69
CA ALA A 76 20.37 -15.04 -6.57
C ALA A 76 19.32 -15.09 -5.43
N GLY A 77 18.25 -14.30 -5.51
CA GLY A 77 17.21 -14.23 -4.48
C GLY A 77 17.69 -13.61 -3.16
N ILE A 78 18.74 -12.80 -3.19
CA ILE A 78 19.33 -12.19 -1.99
C ILE A 78 18.48 -10.96 -1.61
N PRO A 79 17.96 -10.87 -0.38
CA PRO A 79 17.17 -9.72 0.04
C PRO A 79 18.02 -8.44 0.11
N VAL A 80 17.41 -7.31 -0.27
CA VAL A 80 18.04 -5.99 -0.25
C VAL A 80 17.38 -5.09 0.79
N VAL A 81 18.21 -4.42 1.60
CA VAL A 81 17.81 -3.29 2.45
C VAL A 81 18.27 -1.99 1.78
N ALA A 82 17.33 -1.15 1.37
CA ALA A 82 17.65 0.18 0.86
C ALA A 82 17.83 1.20 1.99
N VAL A 83 18.84 2.05 1.84
CA VAL A 83 19.11 3.17 2.73
C VAL A 83 18.48 4.42 2.14
N ASP A 84 17.59 5.04 2.91
CA ASP A 84 16.77 6.20 2.55
C ASP A 84 15.70 5.90 1.50
N ILE A 85 16.09 5.48 0.30
CA ILE A 85 15.23 5.24 -0.87
C ILE A 85 15.88 4.14 -1.74
N PRO A 86 15.13 3.20 -2.34
CA PRO A 86 15.70 2.27 -3.31
C PRO A 86 16.35 3.00 -4.49
N SER A 87 17.62 2.74 -4.75
CA SER A 87 18.38 3.40 -5.79
C SER A 87 17.78 3.16 -7.18
N GLY A 88 17.67 4.23 -7.97
CA GLY A 88 17.08 4.19 -9.32
C GLY A 88 15.58 4.49 -9.39
N VAL A 89 14.94 4.77 -8.25
CA VAL A 89 13.54 5.20 -8.16
C VAL A 89 13.46 6.71 -7.97
N ASP A 90 12.54 7.37 -8.68
CA ASP A 90 12.31 8.80 -8.52
C ASP A 90 11.63 9.14 -7.18
N VAL A 91 12.22 10.07 -6.42
CA VAL A 91 11.82 10.40 -5.04
C VAL A 91 10.41 11.03 -4.96
N ALA A 92 10.03 11.82 -5.98
CA ALA A 92 8.81 12.62 -5.95
C ALA A 92 7.62 11.87 -6.55
N THR A 93 7.87 11.05 -7.58
CA THR A 93 6.82 10.40 -8.37
C THR A 93 6.74 8.90 -8.15
N GLY A 94 7.79 8.28 -7.61
CA GLY A 94 7.93 6.82 -7.57
C GLY A 94 8.20 6.18 -8.93
N ALA A 95 8.41 6.97 -9.99
CA ALA A 95 8.62 6.45 -11.33
C ALA A 95 9.94 5.67 -11.44
N ILE A 96 9.88 4.54 -12.13
CA ILE A 96 11.03 3.70 -12.48
C ILE A 96 11.19 3.74 -14.00
N THR A 97 12.23 4.42 -14.47
CA THR A 97 12.48 4.64 -15.92
C THR A 97 13.57 3.74 -16.49
N GLY A 98 14.13 2.85 -15.67
CA GLY A 98 15.16 1.89 -16.07
C GLY A 98 15.52 0.97 -14.90
N PRO A 99 16.73 0.37 -14.89
CA PRO A 99 17.15 -0.49 -13.79
C PRO A 99 17.10 0.23 -12.44
N ALA A 100 16.46 -0.39 -11.46
CA ALA A 100 16.30 0.13 -10.10
C ALA A 100 16.38 -1.02 -9.09
N VAL A 101 16.72 -0.69 -7.86
CA VAL A 101 16.79 -1.66 -6.75
C VAL A 101 15.38 -2.09 -6.35
N ARG A 102 15.19 -3.40 -6.19
CA ARG A 102 14.00 -3.98 -5.56
C ARG A 102 14.32 -4.31 -4.11
N ALA A 103 13.88 -3.46 -3.20
CA ALA A 103 14.15 -3.60 -1.78
C ALA A 103 13.12 -4.51 -1.11
N ALA A 104 13.56 -5.39 -0.21
CA ALA A 104 12.68 -6.07 0.73
C ALA A 104 12.31 -5.15 1.91
N LEU A 105 13.21 -4.24 2.27
CA LEU A 105 13.09 -3.27 3.35
C LEU A 105 13.75 -1.96 2.92
N THR A 106 13.14 -0.82 3.22
CA THR A 106 13.75 0.50 3.11
C THR A 106 13.80 1.14 4.49
N VAL A 107 14.98 1.54 4.93
CA VAL A 107 15.17 2.32 6.17
C VAL A 107 15.37 3.76 5.78
N THR A 108 14.38 4.60 6.06
CA THR A 108 14.39 6.03 5.72
C THR A 108 14.52 6.90 6.95
N PHE A 109 14.96 8.15 6.79
CA PHE A 109 15.33 9.03 7.90
C PHE A 109 14.55 10.34 7.89
N GLY A 110 14.20 10.81 9.07
CA GLY A 110 13.62 12.13 9.33
C GLY A 110 12.15 12.23 8.97
N GLY A 111 11.79 11.88 7.74
CA GLY A 111 10.40 11.85 7.28
C GLY A 111 10.19 10.91 6.11
N LEU A 112 8.93 10.56 5.86
CA LEU A 112 8.52 9.85 4.66
C LEU A 112 8.58 10.79 3.45
N LYS A 113 8.95 10.23 2.30
CA LYS A 113 8.98 10.91 1.00
C LYS A 113 7.88 10.31 0.11
N PRO A 114 7.35 11.04 -0.90
CA PRO A 114 6.28 10.53 -1.76
C PRO A 114 6.55 9.15 -2.37
N VAL A 115 7.79 8.86 -2.76
CA VAL A 115 8.22 7.54 -3.24
C VAL A 115 7.82 6.37 -2.34
N HIS A 116 7.81 6.54 -1.01
CA HIS A 116 7.43 5.47 -0.09
C HIS A 116 5.94 5.11 -0.14
N ALA A 117 5.10 5.99 -0.70
CA ALA A 117 3.68 5.75 -0.91
C ALA A 117 3.36 5.42 -2.38
N LEU A 118 4.20 5.87 -3.33
CA LEU A 118 3.94 5.78 -4.77
C LEU A 118 4.67 4.63 -5.48
N ALA A 119 5.72 4.08 -4.87
CA ALA A 119 6.52 2.99 -5.43
C ALA A 119 6.62 1.80 -4.49
N ASP A 120 7.02 0.65 -5.03
CA ASP A 120 7.38 -0.52 -4.25
C ASP A 120 8.77 -0.32 -3.60
N CYS A 121 8.75 0.13 -2.34
CA CYS A 121 9.95 0.29 -1.51
C CYS A 121 10.15 -0.87 -0.53
N GLY A 122 9.44 -1.99 -0.71
CA GLY A 122 9.35 -3.04 0.30
C GLY A 122 8.73 -2.54 1.61
N HIS A 123 9.08 -3.15 2.74
CA HIS A 123 8.68 -2.63 4.04
C HIS A 123 9.41 -1.32 4.35
N VAL A 124 8.71 -0.26 4.73
CA VAL A 124 9.34 1.04 5.01
C VAL A 124 9.41 1.28 6.52
N VAL A 125 10.63 1.47 7.03
CA VAL A 125 10.89 1.84 8.42
C VAL A 125 11.41 3.27 8.46
N LEU A 126 10.68 4.15 9.13
CA LEU A 126 11.11 5.52 9.40
C LEU A 126 11.91 5.56 10.70
N VAL A 127 13.16 6.00 10.60
CA VAL A 127 14.02 6.33 11.73
C VAL A 127 13.95 7.83 11.97
N ASP A 128 13.44 8.20 13.14
CA ASP A 128 13.49 9.58 13.60
C ASP A 128 14.94 9.94 13.97
N ILE A 129 15.42 11.04 13.38
CA ILE A 129 16.77 11.58 13.59
C ILE A 129 16.72 12.98 14.21
N GLY A 130 15.56 13.40 14.75
CA GLY A 130 15.36 14.67 15.44
C GLY A 130 15.27 15.87 14.51
N LEU A 131 14.69 15.71 13.32
CA LEU A 131 14.42 16.82 12.41
C LEU A 131 13.06 17.45 12.73
N ASP A 132 13.04 18.77 12.80
CA ASP A 132 11.80 19.55 12.79
C ASP A 132 11.38 19.78 11.34
N LEU A 133 10.41 19.00 10.87
CA LEU A 133 9.91 19.06 9.50
C LEU A 133 8.66 19.94 9.42
N PRO A 134 8.51 20.76 8.37
CA PRO A 134 7.30 21.56 8.18
C PRO A 134 6.09 20.65 7.96
N ASP A 135 4.90 21.20 8.21
CA ASP A 135 3.66 20.52 7.87
C ASP A 135 3.60 20.19 6.37
N THR A 136 2.94 19.07 6.07
CA THR A 136 2.76 18.57 4.71
C THR A 136 1.29 18.33 4.38
N ASP A 137 0.93 18.60 3.13
CA ASP A 137 -0.40 18.32 2.58
C ASP A 137 -0.62 16.83 2.29
N LEU A 138 0.44 16.01 2.31
CA LEU A 138 0.36 14.57 2.11
C LEU A 138 0.44 13.84 3.45
N ARG A 139 -0.65 13.16 3.83
CA ARG A 139 -0.68 12.32 5.03
C ARG A 139 -1.06 10.88 4.66
N GLY A 140 -0.34 9.93 5.24
CA GLY A 140 -0.66 8.51 5.16
C GLY A 140 -1.29 8.05 6.47
N PHE A 141 -2.35 7.25 6.39
CA PHE A 141 -2.94 6.62 7.58
C PHE A 141 -2.05 5.47 8.06
N GLN A 142 -1.75 5.46 9.35
CA GLN A 142 -1.17 4.30 10.02
C GLN A 142 -2.27 3.46 10.69
N ALA A 143 -1.93 2.24 11.10
CA ALA A 143 -2.87 1.38 11.82
C ALA A 143 -3.44 2.06 13.08
N ALA A 144 -2.62 2.83 13.80
CA ALA A 144 -3.05 3.62 14.95
C ALA A 144 -4.08 4.71 14.58
N ASP A 145 -3.95 5.34 13.41
CA ASP A 145 -4.91 6.33 12.93
C ASP A 145 -6.27 5.73 12.64
N VAL A 146 -6.27 4.53 12.04
CA VAL A 146 -7.47 3.77 11.77
C VAL A 146 -8.12 3.35 13.08
N LEU A 147 -7.35 2.78 14.02
CA LEU A 147 -7.84 2.38 15.34
C LEU A 147 -8.49 3.54 16.10
N ALA A 148 -7.88 4.73 16.08
CA ALA A 148 -8.40 5.90 16.77
C ALA A 148 -9.70 6.46 16.16
N ARG A 149 -10.01 6.12 14.91
CA ARG A 149 -11.16 6.64 14.16
C ARG A 149 -12.20 5.57 13.83
N TRP A 150 -11.89 4.31 14.09
CA TRP A 150 -12.79 3.21 13.79
C TRP A 150 -14.05 3.32 14.65
N PRO A 151 -15.25 3.29 14.05
CA PRO A 151 -16.48 3.41 14.81
C PRO A 151 -16.74 2.13 15.60
N VAL A 152 -16.48 2.15 16.90
CA VAL A 152 -16.77 1.04 17.81
C VAL A 152 -18.08 1.32 18.55
N PRO A 153 -19.13 0.50 18.37
CA PRO A 153 -20.38 0.54 19.12
C PRO A 153 -20.24 0.69 20.65
N GLY A 154 -20.94 1.67 21.23
CA GLY A 154 -21.15 1.82 22.67
C GLY A 154 -22.49 1.26 23.17
N PRO A 155 -22.73 1.24 24.50
CA PRO A 155 -23.97 0.73 25.08
C PRO A 155 -25.24 1.51 24.72
N ASP A 156 -25.10 2.81 24.43
CA ASP A 156 -26.21 3.71 24.09
C ASP A 156 -26.49 3.75 22.58
N ASP A 157 -25.73 3.00 21.79
CA ASP A 157 -25.91 2.96 20.35
C ASP A 157 -27.03 2.00 19.92
N ASP A 158 -27.74 2.39 18.87
CA ASP A 158 -28.69 1.55 18.16
C ASP A 158 -28.34 1.45 16.66
N LYS A 159 -29.08 0.58 15.96
CA LYS A 159 -28.91 0.31 14.53
C LYS A 159 -29.02 1.54 13.62
N TYR A 160 -29.60 2.64 14.09
CA TYR A 160 -29.73 3.91 13.38
C TYR A 160 -28.66 4.92 13.78
N THR A 161 -28.23 4.96 15.05
CA THR A 161 -27.10 5.80 15.48
C THR A 161 -25.79 5.30 14.88
N GLN A 162 -25.64 3.99 14.72
CA GLN A 162 -24.50 3.33 14.07
C GLN A 162 -24.54 3.38 12.53
N GLY A 163 -25.61 3.93 11.96
CA GLY A 163 -25.75 4.07 10.52
C GLY A 163 -26.37 2.86 9.81
N VAL A 164 -27.26 3.17 8.87
CA VAL A 164 -27.85 2.22 7.93
C VAL A 164 -27.17 2.34 6.58
N THR A 165 -26.42 1.32 6.19
CA THR A 165 -25.72 1.22 4.90
C THR A 165 -26.58 0.47 3.90
N GLY A 166 -26.88 1.10 2.77
CA GLY A 166 -27.55 0.49 1.63
C GLY A 166 -26.55 0.03 0.59
N VAL A 167 -26.77 -1.16 0.04
CA VAL A 167 -25.95 -1.74 -1.02
C VAL A 167 -26.82 -2.00 -2.23
N LEU A 168 -26.47 -1.32 -3.32
CA LEU A 168 -27.06 -1.47 -4.64
C LEU A 168 -25.95 -1.93 -5.59
N ALA A 169 -25.80 -3.25 -5.66
CA ALA A 169 -24.72 -3.91 -6.38
C ALA A 169 -25.20 -5.26 -6.92
N GLY A 170 -24.45 -5.78 -7.88
CA GLY A 170 -24.71 -7.03 -8.56
C GLY A 170 -25.84 -6.95 -9.59
N SER A 171 -25.87 -7.99 -10.42
CA SER A 171 -26.89 -8.23 -11.42
C SER A 171 -27.11 -9.74 -11.53
N SER A 172 -28.03 -10.17 -12.40
CA SER A 172 -28.18 -11.60 -12.72
C SER A 172 -26.88 -12.24 -13.23
N THR A 173 -26.07 -11.46 -13.94
CA THR A 173 -24.76 -11.91 -14.47
C THR A 173 -23.66 -11.82 -13.41
N TYR A 174 -23.73 -10.85 -12.50
CA TYR A 174 -22.68 -10.58 -11.49
C TYR A 174 -23.19 -10.59 -10.04
N PRO A 175 -23.84 -11.67 -9.57
CA PRO A 175 -24.37 -11.71 -8.20
C PRO A 175 -23.27 -11.66 -7.13
N GLY A 176 -22.04 -12.10 -7.46
CA GLY A 176 -20.89 -12.03 -6.55
C GLY A 176 -20.56 -10.62 -6.08
N ALA A 177 -20.78 -9.59 -6.90
CA ALA A 177 -20.56 -8.20 -6.50
C ALA A 177 -21.51 -7.78 -5.36
N ALA A 178 -22.77 -8.21 -5.41
CA ALA A 178 -23.72 -8.00 -4.33
C ALA A 178 -23.27 -8.66 -3.02
N VAL A 179 -22.85 -9.93 -3.10
CA VAL A 179 -22.42 -10.71 -1.92
C VAL A 179 -21.18 -10.08 -1.27
N LEU A 180 -20.19 -9.67 -2.07
CA LEU A 180 -18.94 -9.08 -1.56
C LEU A 180 -19.16 -7.69 -0.97
N CYS A 181 -19.88 -6.80 -1.67
CA CYS A 181 -20.16 -5.45 -1.15
C CYS A 181 -21.00 -5.49 0.12
N THR A 182 -22.00 -6.38 0.17
CA THR A 182 -22.84 -6.54 1.36
C THR A 182 -22.04 -7.10 2.53
N GLY A 183 -21.23 -8.14 2.31
CA GLY A 183 -20.35 -8.69 3.35
C GLY A 183 -19.35 -7.66 3.88
N ALA A 184 -18.80 -6.82 3.00
CA ALA A 184 -17.92 -5.73 3.43
C ALA A 184 -18.65 -4.71 4.33
N ALA A 185 -19.89 -4.35 4.01
CA ALA A 185 -20.69 -3.44 4.82
C ALA A 185 -21.02 -4.03 6.22
N VAL A 186 -21.29 -5.34 6.29
CA VAL A 186 -21.48 -6.09 7.54
C VAL A 186 -20.19 -6.11 8.35
N ALA A 187 -19.06 -6.47 7.72
CA ALA A 187 -17.75 -6.54 8.37
C ALA A 187 -17.25 -5.17 8.88
N ALA A 188 -17.66 -4.08 8.22
CA ALA A 188 -17.37 -2.71 8.63
C ALA A 188 -18.27 -2.20 9.80
N THR A 189 -18.96 -3.10 10.50
CA THR A 189 -19.77 -2.80 11.71
C THR A 189 -20.88 -1.76 11.49
N SER A 190 -21.48 -1.73 10.29
CA SER A 190 -22.69 -0.93 10.06
C SER A 190 -23.81 -1.40 11.00
N GLY A 191 -24.52 -0.49 11.66
CA GLY A 191 -25.61 -0.85 12.57
C GLY A 191 -26.77 -1.60 11.89
N MET A 192 -26.97 -1.34 10.60
CA MET A 192 -27.87 -2.11 9.74
C MET A 192 -27.37 -2.08 8.30
N VAL A 193 -27.43 -3.24 7.64
CA VAL A 193 -27.13 -3.37 6.22
C VAL A 193 -28.41 -3.71 5.46
N ARG A 194 -28.65 -2.97 4.39
CA ARG A 194 -29.78 -3.19 3.48
C ARG A 194 -29.27 -3.46 2.08
N TYR A 195 -29.68 -4.56 1.49
CA TYR A 195 -29.38 -4.86 0.10
C TYR A 195 -30.58 -4.51 -0.78
N ALA A 196 -30.33 -3.91 -1.93
CA ALA A 196 -31.32 -3.61 -2.95
C ALA A 196 -30.82 -4.12 -4.31
N GLY A 197 -31.49 -5.12 -4.88
CA GLY A 197 -31.13 -5.64 -6.20
C GLY A 197 -31.60 -7.06 -6.45
N SER A 198 -31.22 -7.60 -7.61
CA SER A 198 -31.68 -8.90 -8.09
C SER A 198 -31.08 -10.09 -7.33
N ALA A 199 -29.87 -9.97 -6.77
CA ALA A 199 -29.13 -11.06 -6.12
C ALA A 199 -29.51 -11.29 -4.65
N HIS A 200 -30.79 -11.13 -4.32
CA HIS A 200 -31.32 -11.23 -2.96
C HIS A 200 -31.07 -12.59 -2.31
N ALA A 201 -31.26 -13.68 -3.07
CA ALA A 201 -31.12 -15.04 -2.57
C ALA A 201 -29.66 -15.36 -2.24
N GLU A 202 -28.74 -14.94 -3.10
CA GLU A 202 -27.31 -15.12 -2.92
C GLU A 202 -26.79 -14.31 -1.74
N VAL A 203 -27.26 -13.07 -1.57
CA VAL A 203 -26.91 -12.24 -0.41
C VAL A 203 -27.40 -12.89 0.88
N LEU A 204 -28.68 -13.26 0.97
CA LEU A 204 -29.25 -13.84 2.20
C LEU A 204 -28.68 -15.22 2.53
N ALA A 205 -28.22 -15.97 1.52
CA ALA A 205 -27.55 -17.25 1.74
C ALA A 205 -26.20 -17.11 2.46
N HIS A 206 -25.51 -15.97 2.31
CA HIS A 206 -24.22 -15.71 2.95
C HIS A 206 -24.33 -14.79 4.16
N TRP A 207 -25.29 -13.85 4.14
CA TRP A 207 -25.47 -12.78 5.13
C TRP A 207 -26.95 -12.68 5.54
N PRO A 208 -27.48 -13.68 6.29
CA PRO A 208 -28.89 -13.74 6.65
C PRO A 208 -29.36 -12.57 7.54
N GLU A 209 -28.45 -11.84 8.18
CA GLU A 209 -28.71 -10.63 8.96
C GLU A 209 -29.08 -9.39 8.11
N VAL A 210 -28.83 -9.44 6.80
CA VAL A 210 -29.08 -8.34 5.87
C VAL A 210 -30.55 -8.23 5.53
N ILE A 211 -31.06 -7.00 5.45
CA ILE A 211 -32.42 -6.77 4.96
C ILE A 211 -32.36 -6.60 3.44
N ALA A 212 -32.67 -7.67 2.71
CA ALA A 212 -32.72 -7.65 1.25
C ALA A 212 -34.08 -7.14 0.75
N SER A 213 -34.04 -6.33 -0.30
CA SER A 213 -35.20 -5.78 -1.00
C SER A 213 -34.96 -5.82 -2.50
N PRO A 214 -36.02 -5.96 -3.32
CA PRO A 214 -35.86 -6.06 -4.77
C PRO A 214 -35.41 -4.72 -5.40
N THR A 215 -35.69 -3.60 -4.74
CA THR A 215 -35.40 -2.26 -5.27
C THR A 215 -34.95 -1.31 -4.15
N PRO A 216 -34.21 -0.22 -4.49
CA PRO A 216 -33.82 0.79 -3.51
C PRO A 216 -35.03 1.48 -2.86
N ALA A 217 -36.14 1.65 -3.59
CA ALA A 217 -37.37 2.24 -3.06
C ALA A 217 -38.02 1.35 -1.98
N ALA A 218 -37.91 0.03 -2.11
CA ALA A 218 -38.40 -0.93 -1.12
C ALA A 218 -37.45 -1.12 0.07
N ALA A 219 -36.18 -0.71 -0.06
CA ALA A 219 -35.19 -0.88 0.99
C ALA A 219 -35.47 -0.02 2.23
N GLY A 220 -36.38 0.96 2.19
CA GLY A 220 -36.66 1.82 3.35
C GLY A 220 -35.54 2.83 3.62
N ARG A 221 -35.41 3.28 4.88
CA ARG A 221 -34.47 4.36 5.23
C ARG A 221 -33.02 3.85 5.22
N VAL A 222 -32.19 4.53 4.45
CA VAL A 222 -30.73 4.32 4.33
C VAL A 222 -30.04 5.68 4.52
N GLN A 223 -28.88 5.69 5.20
CA GLN A 223 -28.08 6.91 5.43
C GLN A 223 -26.94 7.06 4.42
N ALA A 224 -26.37 5.96 3.94
CA ALA A 224 -25.33 5.97 2.91
C ALA A 224 -25.52 4.80 1.94
N TRP A 225 -25.29 5.02 0.65
CA TRP A 225 -25.44 4.01 -0.40
C TRP A 225 -24.10 3.68 -1.05
N VAL A 226 -23.85 2.38 -1.25
CA VAL A 226 -22.86 1.87 -2.19
C VAL A 226 -23.59 1.50 -3.47
N VAL A 227 -23.20 2.09 -4.60
CA VAL A 227 -23.87 1.90 -5.90
C VAL A 227 -22.83 1.61 -6.97
N GLY A 228 -23.10 0.65 -7.85
CA GLY A 228 -22.32 0.45 -9.07
C GLY A 228 -21.72 -0.94 -9.28
N PRO A 229 -21.05 -1.56 -8.28
CA PRO A 229 -20.32 -2.81 -8.49
C PRO A 229 -21.21 -3.90 -9.11
N GLY A 230 -20.91 -4.32 -10.33
CA GLY A 230 -21.64 -5.39 -11.02
C GLY A 230 -23.06 -5.04 -11.48
N LEU A 231 -23.48 -3.77 -11.50
CA LEU A 231 -24.83 -3.36 -11.95
C LEU A 231 -25.06 -3.49 -13.47
N GLY A 232 -24.02 -3.71 -14.27
CA GLY A 232 -24.12 -3.60 -15.72
C GLY A 232 -23.98 -2.15 -16.21
N THR A 233 -23.99 -1.96 -17.53
CA THR A 233 -23.80 -0.64 -18.18
C THR A 233 -24.93 -0.27 -19.13
N SER A 234 -26.04 -1.01 -19.14
CA SER A 234 -27.18 -0.66 -20.01
C SER A 234 -27.97 0.52 -19.43
N ASP A 235 -28.46 1.40 -20.30
CA ASP A 235 -29.20 2.60 -19.89
C ASP A 235 -30.48 2.27 -19.09
N GLU A 236 -31.09 1.09 -19.32
CA GLU A 236 -32.23 0.58 -18.56
C GLU A 236 -31.85 0.14 -17.14
N GLU A 237 -30.68 -0.47 -16.96
CA GLU A 237 -30.14 -0.83 -15.65
C GLU A 237 -29.67 0.41 -14.88
N ALA A 238 -29.09 1.41 -15.53
CA ALA A 238 -28.67 2.65 -14.86
C ALA A 238 -29.88 3.53 -14.44
N ALA A 239 -30.91 3.63 -15.29
CA ALA A 239 -32.08 4.48 -15.05
C ALA A 239 -33.11 3.86 -14.09
N GLY A 240 -33.23 2.53 -14.04
CA GLY A 240 -34.17 1.85 -13.14
C GLY A 240 -33.78 1.91 -11.65
N HIS A 241 -32.49 2.03 -11.36
CA HIS A 241 -31.97 2.03 -9.98
C HIS A 241 -31.82 3.44 -9.38
N CYS A 242 -31.62 4.46 -10.22
CA CYS A 242 -31.58 5.86 -9.82
C CYS A 242 -32.96 6.49 -10.09
N GLY A 243 -33.93 6.28 -9.19
CA GLY A 243 -35.26 6.90 -9.33
C GLY A 243 -35.14 8.42 -9.58
N SER A 244 -36.11 9.03 -10.26
CA SER A 244 -36.10 10.43 -10.75
C SER A 244 -35.79 11.54 -9.72
N ARG A 245 -35.64 11.19 -8.44
CA ARG A 245 -35.20 12.05 -7.33
C ARG A 245 -33.67 12.05 -7.11
N TRP A 246 -32.95 11.06 -7.63
CA TRP A 246 -31.49 10.96 -7.58
C TRP A 246 -30.88 11.45 -8.88
N LYS A 247 -30.91 12.77 -9.10
CA LYS A 247 -29.86 13.38 -9.91
C LYS A 247 -28.67 13.59 -8.97
N PRO A 248 -27.57 12.84 -9.07
CA PRO A 248 -26.33 13.33 -8.49
C PRO A 248 -26.08 14.66 -9.20
N THR A 249 -26.09 15.76 -8.45
CA THR A 249 -25.43 16.97 -8.90
C THR A 249 -23.95 16.61 -8.96
N CYS A 250 -23.54 15.97 -10.05
CA CYS A 250 -22.15 15.91 -10.44
C CYS A 250 -21.78 17.37 -10.75
N PRO A 251 -20.85 18.01 -10.02
CA PRO A 251 -20.34 19.30 -10.45
C PRO A 251 -19.80 19.06 -11.86
N SER A 252 -20.32 19.79 -12.84
CA SER A 252 -19.77 19.76 -14.18
C SER A 252 -18.29 20.11 -14.08
N TRP A 253 -17.42 19.12 -14.27
CA TRP A 253 -16.03 19.37 -14.59
C TRP A 253 -16.03 20.01 -15.97
N SER A 254 -16.12 21.34 -15.99
CA SER A 254 -15.86 22.12 -17.19
C SER A 254 -14.43 21.83 -17.61
N THR A 255 -14.28 21.10 -18.71
CA THR A 255 -13.02 21.02 -19.44
C THR A 255 -12.59 22.44 -19.79
N PRO A 256 -11.36 22.87 -19.47
CA PRO A 256 -10.84 24.11 -20.00
C PRO A 256 -10.70 23.91 -21.52
N THR A 257 -11.55 24.57 -22.30
CA THR A 257 -11.23 24.86 -23.69
C THR A 257 -10.08 25.84 -23.69
N GLY A 258 -9.04 25.53 -24.47
CA GLY A 258 -7.79 26.30 -24.53
C GLY A 258 -7.91 27.70 -25.11
#